data_AF-A0A1Z5LAQ0-F1
#
_entry.id   AF-A0A1Z5LAQ0-F1
#
_cell.length_a   1.000
_cell.length_b   1.000
_cell.length_c   1.000
_cell.angle_alpha   90.00
_cell.angle_beta   90.00
_cell.angle_gamma   90.00
#
_symmetry.space_group_name_H-M   'P 1'
#
loop_
_entity.id
_entity.type
_entity.pdbx_description
1 polymer ?
#
loop_
_entity_poly.entity_id
_entity_poly.type
_entity_poly.pdbx_seq_one_letter_code
_entity_poly.pdbx_strand_id
1 'polypeptide(L)'
;MTSNVDVGKPGDCSVAWKLLRSVMNGVSMSLVTGAFALQFLDWWYSQREQRWPVQVPPPPSRTHIDIADGTCPICYKEMSDDTVLSVSGFVFCYDCIHSFVAEKGCCPITGYPASDAHLVRIFAS
;
A
#
# COMPACT_ATOMS: atom_id res chain seq x y z
N MET A 1 43.22 -68.32 32.21
CA MET A 1 41.90 -67.85 31.74
C MET A 1 42.00 -66.34 31.56
N THR A 2 42.40 -65.90 30.36
CA THR A 2 42.51 -64.49 29.98
C THR A 2 41.40 -64.21 28.97
N SER A 3 40.33 -63.56 29.39
CA SER A 3 39.29 -63.09 28.47
C SER A 3 39.80 -61.86 27.74
N ASN A 4 40.02 -62.00 26.43
CA ASN A 4 40.24 -60.88 25.53
C ASN A 4 38.97 -60.03 25.49
N VAL A 5 39.12 -58.73 25.77
CA VAL A 5 38.12 -57.72 25.42
C VAL A 5 38.55 -57.20 24.05
N ASP A 6 37.81 -57.58 23.02
CA ASP A 6 38.01 -57.08 21.66
C ASP A 6 37.66 -55.58 21.62
N VAL A 7 38.69 -54.75 21.50
CA VAL A 7 38.56 -53.32 21.23
C VAL A 7 38.16 -53.14 19.76
N GLY A 8 36.85 -52.97 19.53
CA GLY A 8 36.27 -52.59 18.25
C GLY A 8 36.70 -51.18 17.82
N LYS A 9 37.27 -51.12 16.61
CA LYS A 9 37.94 -50.01 15.92
C LYS A 9 37.03 -48.79 15.64
N PRO A 10 37.55 -47.54 15.66
CA PRO A 10 36.80 -46.32 15.36
C PRO A 10 36.81 -46.02 13.85
N GLY A 11 35.63 -45.92 13.23
CA GLY A 11 35.47 -45.57 11.80
C GLY A 11 34.26 -44.68 11.48
N ASP A 12 33.15 -44.81 12.21
CA ASP A 12 31.86 -44.18 11.83
C ASP A 12 31.51 -42.87 12.56
N CYS A 13 32.31 -42.45 13.55
CA CYS A 13 32.00 -41.27 14.38
C CYS A 13 32.27 -39.92 13.68
N SER A 14 33.15 -39.87 12.68
CA SER A 14 33.52 -38.61 12.01
C SER A 14 32.46 -38.11 11.04
N VAL A 15 31.86 -39.01 10.25
CA VAL A 15 30.88 -38.65 9.22
C VAL A 15 29.53 -38.34 9.86
N ALA A 16 29.08 -39.16 10.82
CA ALA A 16 27.84 -38.93 11.56
C ALA A 16 27.84 -37.59 12.30
N TRP A 17 28.94 -37.24 12.98
CA TRP A 17 29.07 -35.95 13.68
C TRP A 17 29.13 -34.75 12.72
N LYS A 18 29.79 -34.91 11.56
CA LYS A 18 29.82 -33.88 10.51
C LYS A 18 28.44 -33.63 9.91
N LEU A 19 27.69 -34.70 9.64
CA LEU A 19 26.31 -34.62 9.15
C LEU A 19 25.40 -33.97 10.19
N LEU A 20 25.48 -34.40 11.45
CA LEU A 20 24.70 -33.80 12.55
C LEU A 20 24.97 -32.30 12.67
N ARG A 21 26.25 -31.90 12.67
CA ARG A 21 26.65 -30.48 12.73
C ARG A 21 26.19 -29.68 11.51
N SER A 22 26.23 -30.27 10.32
CA SER A 22 25.74 -29.64 9.10
C SER A 22 24.22 -29.41 9.16
N VAL A 23 23.47 -30.40 9.66
CA VAL A 23 22.02 -30.29 9.87
C VAL A 23 21.71 -29.18 10.88
N MET A 24 22.41 -29.16 12.03
CA MET A 24 22.23 -28.12 13.04
C MET A 24 22.50 -26.70 12.51
N ASN A 25 23.55 -26.53 11.71
CA ASN A 25 23.84 -25.25 11.06
C ASN A 25 22.76 -24.86 10.04
N GLY A 26 22.26 -25.82 9.26
CA GLY A 26 21.15 -25.59 8.32
C GLY A 26 19.87 -25.15 9.02
N VAL A 27 19.54 -25.80 10.15
CA VAL A 27 18.39 -25.44 10.98
C VAL A 27 18.55 -24.03 11.57
N SER A 28 19.74 -23.68 12.05
CA SER A 28 19.98 -22.34 12.60
C SER A 28 19.79 -21.25 11.54
N MET A 29 20.35 -21.45 10.33
CA MET A 29 20.24 -20.50 9.23
C MET A 29 18.81 -20.36 8.70
N SER A 30 18.07 -21.48 8.62
CA SER A 30 16.67 -21.46 8.20
C SER A 30 15.78 -20.75 9.20
N LEU A 31 16.06 -20.87 10.51
CA LEU A 31 15.28 -20.20 11.55
C LEU A 31 15.43 -18.68 11.49
N VAL A 32 16.66 -18.19 11.30
CA VAL A 32 16.94 -16.76 11.16
C VAL A 32 16.29 -16.21 9.88
N THR A 33 16.40 -16.94 8.77
CA THR A 33 15.81 -16.54 7.49
C THR A 33 14.28 -16.54 7.55
N GLY A 34 13.69 -17.53 8.22
CA GLY A 34 12.25 -17.62 8.45
C GLY A 34 11.73 -16.49 9.33
N ALA A 35 12.41 -16.17 10.43
CA ALA A 35 12.03 -15.06 11.30
C ALA A 35 12.08 -13.71 10.57
N PHE A 36 13.11 -13.47 9.77
CA PHE A 36 13.20 -12.28 8.92
C PHE A 36 12.05 -12.19 7.91
N ALA A 37 11.73 -13.31 7.22
CA ALA A 37 10.63 -13.36 6.26
C ALA A 37 9.26 -13.11 6.92
N LEU A 38 9.03 -13.65 8.12
CA LEU A 38 7.80 -13.40 8.87
C LEU A 38 7.66 -11.93 9.30
N GLN A 39 8.75 -11.30 9.77
CA GLN A 39 8.74 -9.86 10.07
C GLN A 39 8.50 -9.01 8.82
N PHE A 40 9.09 -9.38 7.69
CA PHE A 40 8.85 -8.71 6.42
C PHE A 40 7.38 -8.80 5.98
N LEU A 41 6.76 -9.99 6.12
CA LEU A 41 5.34 -10.17 5.83
C LEU A 41 4.47 -9.36 6.78
N ASP A 42 4.77 -9.34 8.08
CA ASP A 42 4.02 -8.54 9.05
C ASP A 42 4.02 -7.05 8.68
N TRP A 43 5.18 -6.50 8.30
CA TRP A 43 5.27 -5.14 7.76
C TRP A 43 4.46 -4.94 6.46
N TRP A 44 4.56 -5.89 5.52
CA TRP A 44 3.84 -5.83 4.24
C TRP A 44 2.31 -5.88 4.42
N TYR A 45 1.83 -6.69 5.36
CA TYR A 45 0.42 -6.78 5.69
C TYR A 45 -0.06 -5.63 6.58
N SER A 46 0.81 -5.07 7.44
CA SER A 46 0.52 -3.87 8.24
C SER A 46 0.19 -2.65 7.36
N GLN A 47 0.75 -2.56 6.15
CA GLN A 47 0.37 -1.56 5.15
C GLN A 47 -1.08 -1.66 4.67
N ARG A 48 -1.67 -2.87 4.67
CA ARG A 48 -3.09 -3.07 4.28
C ARG A 48 -4.04 -2.77 5.42
N GLU A 49 -3.59 -3.00 6.65
CA GLU A 49 -4.31 -2.63 7.86
C GLU A 49 -4.06 -1.15 8.22
N GLN A 50 -4.30 -0.24 7.26
CA GLN A 50 -4.62 1.16 7.57
C GLN A 50 -5.96 1.16 8.31
N ARG A 51 -5.95 0.66 9.56
CA ARG A 51 -7.08 0.59 10.46
C ARG A 51 -7.38 2.02 10.86
N TRP A 52 -8.09 2.74 10.00
CA TRP A 52 -8.59 4.05 10.34
C TRP A 52 -9.42 3.85 11.61
N PRO A 53 -9.02 4.44 12.76
CA PRO A 53 -9.68 4.18 14.04
C PRO A 53 -11.09 4.79 14.12
N VAL A 54 -11.56 5.39 13.03
CA VAL A 54 -12.84 6.07 12.94
C VAL A 54 -13.84 5.16 12.24
N GLN A 55 -15.05 5.08 12.78
CA GLN A 55 -16.19 4.57 12.02
C GLN A 55 -16.27 5.36 10.72
N VAL A 56 -16.19 4.67 9.58
CA VAL A 56 -16.31 5.33 8.27
C VAL A 56 -17.63 6.08 8.28
N PRO A 57 -17.63 7.43 8.17
CA PRO A 57 -18.88 8.17 8.14
C PRO A 57 -19.74 7.63 7.00
N PRO A 58 -21.08 7.66 7.12
CA PRO A 58 -21.96 7.21 6.06
C PRO A 58 -21.51 7.86 4.75
N PRO A 59 -21.36 7.08 3.66
CA PRO A 59 -20.83 7.58 2.41
C PRO A 59 -21.64 8.82 2.03
N PRO A 60 -20.95 9.93 1.68
CA PRO A 60 -21.65 11.13 1.31
C PRO A 60 -22.67 10.82 0.21
N SER A 61 -23.87 11.40 0.34
CA SER A 61 -24.89 11.28 -0.69
C SER A 61 -24.30 11.73 -2.02
N ARG A 62 -24.22 10.81 -2.99
CA ARG A 62 -23.79 11.14 -4.34
C ARG A 62 -24.80 12.12 -4.89
N THR A 63 -24.40 13.38 -4.97
CA THR A 63 -25.16 14.41 -5.67
C THR A 63 -25.03 14.09 -7.15
N HIS A 64 -26.02 13.37 -7.69
CA HIS A 64 -26.16 13.25 -9.13
C HIS A 64 -26.50 14.63 -9.67
N ILE A 65 -25.60 15.17 -10.47
CA ILE A 65 -25.81 16.42 -11.20
C ILE A 65 -25.75 16.04 -12.66
N ASP A 66 -26.82 16.36 -13.38
CA ASP A 66 -26.90 16.23 -14.83
C ASP A 66 -26.07 17.37 -15.44
N ILE A 67 -24.74 17.24 -15.37
CA ILE A 67 -23.81 18.12 -16.08
C ILE A 67 -23.69 17.54 -17.48
N ALA A 68 -23.90 18.36 -18.50
CA ALA A 68 -23.64 17.97 -19.88
C ALA A 68 -22.18 17.51 -20.02
N ASP A 69 -21.98 16.34 -20.61
CA ASP A 69 -20.66 15.75 -20.81
C ASP A 69 -19.71 16.76 -21.48
N GLY A 70 -18.50 16.93 -20.92
CA GLY A 70 -17.46 17.81 -21.47
C GLY A 70 -17.66 19.31 -21.24
N THR A 71 -18.64 19.73 -20.43
CA THR A 71 -18.84 21.15 -20.09
C THR A 71 -18.42 21.45 -18.65
N CYS A 72 -17.64 22.50 -18.45
CA CYS A 72 -17.24 22.90 -17.09
C CYS A 72 -18.42 23.52 -16.32
N PRO A 73 -18.72 23.05 -15.08
CA PRO A 73 -19.84 23.54 -14.28
C PRO A 73 -19.62 24.92 -13.63
N ILE A 74 -18.42 25.51 -13.76
CA ILE A 74 -18.12 26.87 -13.26
C ILE A 74 -18.34 27.91 -14.37
N CYS A 75 -17.77 27.67 -15.55
CA CYS A 75 -17.81 28.64 -16.65
C CYS A 75 -18.80 28.29 -17.77
N TYR A 76 -19.42 27.11 -17.71
CA TYR A 76 -20.39 26.61 -18.69
C TYR A 76 -19.87 26.59 -20.14
N LYS A 77 -18.55 26.43 -20.30
CA LYS A 77 -17.86 26.29 -21.60
C LYS A 77 -17.35 24.87 -21.77
N GLU A 78 -17.04 24.52 -23.01
CA GLU A 78 -16.29 23.32 -23.34
C GLU A 78 -14.96 23.28 -22.56
N MET A 79 -14.61 22.10 -22.05
CA MET A 79 -13.45 21.93 -21.20
C MET A 79 -12.16 22.05 -22.02
N SER A 80 -11.31 23.00 -21.64
CA SER A 80 -10.03 23.28 -22.32
C SER A 80 -8.82 22.65 -21.60
N ASP A 81 -8.97 22.27 -20.33
CA ASP A 81 -7.91 21.74 -19.46
C ASP A 81 -8.56 20.95 -18.31
N ASP A 82 -8.84 19.69 -18.58
CA ASP A 82 -9.57 18.82 -17.67
C ASP A 82 -8.80 18.65 -16.35
N THR A 83 -9.44 19.03 -15.25
CA THR A 83 -8.88 18.92 -13.91
C THR A 83 -9.90 18.29 -12.98
N VAL A 84 -9.54 17.14 -12.42
CA VAL A 84 -10.34 16.46 -11.39
C VAL A 84 -10.01 17.06 -10.04
N LEU A 85 -11.05 17.35 -9.27
CA LEU A 85 -10.91 17.60 -7.85
C LEU A 85 -11.01 16.27 -7.08
N SER A 86 -9.89 15.76 -6.57
CA SER A 86 -9.81 14.40 -6.01
C SER A 86 -10.69 14.17 -4.78
N VAL A 87 -11.01 15.22 -4.02
CA VAL A 87 -11.89 15.13 -2.84
C VAL A 87 -13.36 14.88 -3.17
N SER A 88 -13.82 15.23 -4.38
CA SER A 88 -15.23 15.11 -4.76
C SER A 88 -15.45 14.31 -6.06
N GLY A 89 -14.43 14.16 -6.89
CA GLY A 89 -14.49 13.43 -8.16
C GLY A 89 -15.11 14.19 -9.32
N PHE A 90 -15.37 15.50 -9.18
CA PHE A 90 -15.88 16.34 -10.27
C PHE A 90 -14.75 16.91 -11.13
N VAL A 91 -15.04 17.14 -12.42
CA VAL A 91 -14.09 17.66 -13.41
C VAL A 91 -14.44 19.10 -13.79
N PHE A 92 -13.42 19.94 -13.92
CA PHE A 92 -13.51 21.36 -14.23
C PHE A 92 -12.37 21.78 -15.17
N CYS A 93 -12.44 23.00 -15.71
CA CYS A 93 -11.26 23.63 -16.30
C CYS A 93 -10.25 23.99 -15.20
N TYR A 94 -8.96 23.78 -15.45
CA TYR A 94 -7.88 24.08 -14.51
C TYR A 94 -7.97 25.50 -13.92
N ASP A 95 -8.03 26.53 -14.77
CA ASP A 95 -8.07 27.93 -14.33
C ASP A 95 -9.29 28.24 -13.46
N CYS A 96 -10.43 27.62 -13.77
CA CYS A 96 -11.68 27.84 -13.05
C CYS A 96 -11.60 27.24 -11.63
N ILE A 97 -11.20 25.98 -11.51
CA ILE A 97 -11.18 25.30 -10.22
C ILE A 97 -10.03 25.76 -9.34
N HIS A 98 -8.86 26.05 -9.93
CA HIS A 98 -7.72 26.59 -9.19
C HIS A 98 -8.05 27.94 -8.55
N SER A 99 -8.65 28.86 -9.31
CA SER A 99 -9.08 30.17 -8.78
C SER A 99 -10.13 30.02 -7.68
N PHE A 100 -11.12 29.14 -7.86
CA PHE A 100 -12.19 28.93 -6.88
C PHE A 100 -11.67 28.30 -5.58
N VAL A 101 -10.81 27.29 -5.68
CA VAL A 101 -10.23 26.62 -4.50
C VAL A 101 -9.26 27.53 -3.76
N ALA A 102 -8.47 28.34 -4.48
CA ALA A 102 -7.58 29.33 -3.86
C ALA A 102 -8.35 30.40 -3.08
N GLU A 103 -9.54 30.81 -3.54
CA GLU A 103 -10.36 31.83 -2.87
C GLU A 103 -11.24 31.25 -1.75
N LYS A 104 -11.94 30.12 -2.00
CA LYS A 104 -12.95 29.57 -1.08
C LYS A 104 -12.48 28.37 -0.27
N GLY A 105 -11.42 27.68 -0.68
CA GLY A 105 -10.90 26.49 0.01
C GLY A 105 -11.89 25.31 0.02
N CYS A 106 -12.81 25.23 -0.94
CA CYS A 106 -13.82 24.17 -0.98
C CYS A 106 -14.26 23.81 -2.41
N CYS A 107 -14.91 22.65 -2.55
CA CYS A 107 -15.51 22.22 -3.80
C CYS A 107 -16.75 23.07 -4.12
N PRO A 108 -16.88 23.62 -5.35
CA PRO A 108 -18.04 24.44 -5.74
C PRO A 108 -19.36 23.67 -5.78
N ILE A 109 -19.29 22.33 -5.86
CA ILE A 109 -20.44 21.46 -6.03
C ILE A 109 -20.89 20.85 -4.70
N THR A 110 -19.96 20.21 -3.98
CA THR A 110 -20.28 19.48 -2.74
C THR A 110 -19.99 20.26 -1.47
N GLY A 111 -19.23 21.36 -1.56
CA GLY A 111 -18.75 22.10 -0.40
C GLY A 111 -17.63 21.41 0.39
N TYR A 112 -17.08 20.27 -0.08
CA TYR A 112 -15.99 19.61 0.64
C TYR A 112 -14.73 20.47 0.71
N PRO A 113 -14.02 20.46 1.85
CA PRO A 113 -12.78 21.22 1.99
C PRO A 113 -11.77 20.75 0.93
N ALA A 114 -11.22 21.71 0.19
CA ALA A 114 -10.35 21.48 -0.94
C ALA A 114 -9.18 22.45 -0.89
N SER A 115 -8.06 22.05 -1.49
CA SER A 115 -6.84 22.84 -1.61
C SER A 115 -6.15 22.45 -2.92
N ASP A 116 -5.14 23.21 -3.33
CA ASP A 116 -4.42 22.96 -4.59
C ASP A 116 -3.81 21.56 -4.68
N ALA A 117 -3.45 20.95 -3.53
CA ALA A 117 -2.95 19.58 -3.46
C ALA A 117 -3.97 18.52 -3.94
N HIS A 118 -5.25 18.87 -3.99
CA HIS A 118 -6.33 18.00 -4.44
C HIS A 118 -6.67 18.18 -5.93
N LEU A 119 -5.99 19.08 -6.64
CA LEU A 119 -6.18 19.31 -8.06
C LEU A 119 -5.30 18.36 -8.88
N VAL A 120 -5.94 17.51 -9.69
CA VAL A 120 -5.26 16.57 -10.57
C VAL A 120 -5.62 16.90 -12.01
N ARG A 121 -4.65 17.42 -12.78
CA ARG A 121 -4.82 17.67 -14.21
C ARG A 121 -4.80 16.35 -14.97
N ILE A 122 -5.76 16.17 -15.87
CA ILE A 122 -5.87 15.03 -16.76
C ILE A 122 -5.30 15.45 -18.11
N PHE A 123 -4.33 14.69 -18.62
CA PHE A 123 -3.82 14.89 -19.97
C PHE A 123 -4.36 13.76 -20.84
N ALA A 124 -5.26 14.08 -21.76
CA ALA A 124 -5.74 13.11 -22.75
C ALA A 124 -4.58 12.79 -23.72
N SER A 125 -4.42 11.50 -24.01
CA SER A 125 -3.42 10.95 -24.94
C SER A 125 -3.85 10.99 -26.39
#